data_AF-A0A8W8NUR3-F1
#
_entry.id   AF-A0A8W8NUR3-F1
#
_cell.length_a   1.000
_cell.length_b   1.000
_cell.length_c   1.000
_cell.angle_alpha   90.00
_cell.angle_beta   90.00
_cell.angle_gamma   90.00
#
_symmetry.space_group_name_H-M   'P 1'
#
loop_
_entity.id
_entity.type
_entity.pdbx_description
1 polymer ?
#
loop_
_entity_poly.entity_id
_entity_poly.type
_entity_poly.pdbx_seq_one_letter_code
_entity_poly.pdbx_strand_id
1 'polypeptide(L)'
;MEAPWIIILLMYASPLLLVEAGYFNGRPGLNELAISSEIAPTRACSVIGNIDTLLQCFAACMKRFRRFYMFGRNSATLMCFCCKDPPQFPLPGTVFNTYIAPPCPLIYSEYTYGYLNICLRFVSNLMTYPMASSVCQQDGGDLVRLDSQRKFDIFQEFVANSTNATVAVWLQGIWDNSTWFYHDGTPLEFTCMIGESNVTSEARMVAKSGNHSGCFGAQSGMLNMFVCEIYRVFSGF
;
A
#
# COMPACT_ATOMS: atom_id res chain seq x y z
N MET A 1 -7.91 -55.03 -23.43
CA MET A 1 -6.92 -54.32 -24.27
C MET A 1 -7.70 -53.21 -24.97
N GLU A 2 -7.65 -51.92 -24.67
CA GLU A 2 -6.93 -51.09 -23.70
C GLU A 2 -7.88 -49.95 -23.31
N ALA A 3 -7.73 -49.43 -22.09
CA ALA A 3 -8.41 -48.24 -21.59
C ALA A 3 -7.52 -47.00 -21.81
N PRO A 4 -8.08 -45.77 -21.73
CA PRO A 4 -7.56 -44.56 -22.36
C PRO A 4 -6.62 -43.76 -21.43
N TRP A 5 -5.71 -42.98 -22.01
CA TRP A 5 -4.93 -41.98 -21.28
C TRP A 5 -5.57 -40.59 -21.42
N ILE A 6 -6.39 -40.22 -20.43
CA ILE A 6 -6.79 -38.83 -20.20
C ILE A 6 -5.73 -38.19 -19.31
N ILE A 7 -5.11 -37.11 -19.79
CA ILE A 7 -4.18 -36.26 -19.05
C ILE A 7 -4.99 -35.52 -17.97
N ILE A 8 -4.76 -35.85 -16.70
CA ILE A 8 -5.30 -35.12 -15.55
C ILE A 8 -4.39 -33.91 -15.29
N LEU A 9 -4.82 -32.73 -15.73
CA LEU A 9 -4.32 -31.46 -15.22
C LEU A 9 -4.93 -31.22 -13.84
N LEU A 10 -4.15 -31.48 -12.79
CA LEU A 10 -4.49 -31.05 -11.43
C LEU A 10 -4.35 -29.53 -11.34
N MET A 11 -5.45 -28.82 -11.62
CA MET A 11 -5.60 -27.45 -11.16
C MET A 11 -5.78 -27.49 -9.64
N TYR A 12 -4.80 -26.97 -8.91
CA TYR A 12 -4.96 -26.58 -7.51
C TYR A 12 -6.04 -25.50 -7.44
N ALA A 13 -7.29 -25.90 -7.23
CA ALA A 13 -8.35 -25.01 -6.83
C ALA A 13 -8.09 -24.58 -5.38
N SER A 14 -7.53 -23.39 -5.21
CA SER A 14 -7.56 -22.71 -3.91
C SER A 14 -9.04 -22.48 -3.54
N PRO A 15 -9.47 -22.80 -2.32
CA PRO A 15 -10.85 -22.55 -1.90
C PRO A 15 -11.04 -21.05 -1.67
N LEU A 16 -11.37 -20.32 -2.73
CA LEU A 16 -12.04 -19.03 -2.61
C LEU A 16 -13.44 -19.30 -2.06
N LEU A 17 -13.54 -19.32 -0.72
CA LEU A 17 -14.81 -19.23 -0.02
C LEU A 17 -15.42 -17.86 -0.35
N LEU A 18 -16.37 -17.87 -1.28
CA LEU A 18 -17.32 -16.78 -1.51
C LEU A 18 -18.10 -16.55 -0.22
N VAL A 19 -17.71 -15.54 0.55
CA VAL A 19 -18.50 -15.02 1.66
C VAL A 19 -19.64 -14.20 1.04
N GLU A 20 -20.88 -14.59 1.33
CA GLU A 20 -22.11 -14.00 0.77
C GLU A 20 -22.10 -12.46 0.82
N ALA A 21 -22.35 -11.83 -0.33
CA ALA A 21 -22.35 -10.38 -0.49
C ALA A 21 -23.51 -9.74 0.29
N GLY A 22 -23.20 -9.04 1.39
CA GLY A 22 -24.15 -8.21 2.12
C GLY A 22 -23.83 -6.72 1.97
N TYR A 23 -24.65 -5.99 1.22
CA TYR A 23 -24.66 -4.53 1.22
C TYR A 23 -25.27 -4.02 2.53
N PHE A 24 -24.57 -3.18 3.29
CA PHE A 24 -25.12 -2.50 4.47
C PHE A 24 -25.11 -0.98 4.24
N ASN A 25 -26.30 -0.38 4.10
CA ASN A 25 -26.53 1.07 4.08
C ASN A 25 -25.67 1.87 3.06
N GLY A 26 -25.55 1.41 1.82
CA GLY A 26 -24.92 2.18 0.74
C GLY A 26 -23.42 2.46 0.93
N ARG A 27 -22.76 1.77 1.87
CA ARG A 27 -21.30 1.70 1.98
C ARG A 27 -20.83 0.32 1.52
N PRO A 28 -19.62 0.20 0.94
CA PRO A 28 -19.05 -1.09 0.60
C PRO A 28 -19.09 -1.99 1.84
N GLY A 29 -19.71 -3.17 1.69
CA GLY A 29 -19.76 -4.16 2.77
C GLY A 29 -18.34 -4.58 3.15
N LEU A 30 -18.14 -5.10 4.37
CA LEU A 30 -16.81 -5.53 4.83
C LEU A 30 -16.16 -6.55 3.88
N ASN A 31 -16.98 -7.29 3.13
CA ASN A 31 -16.58 -8.29 2.13
C ASN A 31 -15.92 -7.68 0.88
N GLU A 32 -16.15 -6.40 0.58
CA GLU A 32 -15.44 -5.67 -0.48
C GLU A 32 -14.12 -5.07 0.05
N LEU A 33 -13.99 -4.93 1.37
CA LEU A 33 -12.87 -4.25 2.01
C LEU A 33 -11.79 -5.20 2.53
N ALA A 34 -12.09 -6.49 2.69
CA ALA A 34 -11.19 -7.44 3.33
C ALA A 34 -11.28 -8.85 2.74
N ILE A 35 -10.16 -9.57 2.70
CA ILE A 35 -10.06 -10.93 2.16
C ILE A 35 -9.71 -11.90 3.28
N SER A 36 -10.45 -13.02 3.37
CA SER A 36 -10.14 -14.11 4.29
C SER A 36 -8.75 -14.68 3.99
N SER A 37 -7.96 -14.93 5.03
CA SER A 37 -6.58 -15.39 4.90
C SER A 37 -6.29 -16.54 5.86
N GLU A 38 -5.47 -17.49 5.40
CA GLU A 38 -4.91 -18.57 6.24
C GLU A 38 -3.78 -18.07 7.16
N ILE A 39 -3.37 -16.82 6.99
CA ILE A 39 -2.36 -16.19 7.80
C ILE A 39 -2.88 -16.03 9.24
N ALA A 40 -2.15 -16.56 10.22
CA ALA A 40 -2.55 -16.44 11.62
C ALA A 40 -2.05 -15.12 12.25
N PRO A 41 -2.81 -14.53 13.20
CA PRO A 41 -2.31 -13.45 14.04
C PRO A 41 -1.06 -13.90 14.81
N THR A 42 -0.21 -12.94 15.16
CA THR A 42 0.96 -13.18 16.02
C THR A 42 0.75 -12.64 17.42
N ARG A 43 1.67 -12.96 18.33
CA ARG A 43 1.74 -12.36 19.67
C ARG A 43 1.99 -10.85 19.66
N ALA A 44 2.50 -10.30 18.55
CA ALA A 44 2.74 -8.87 18.42
C ALA A 44 1.44 -8.08 18.09
N CYS A 45 0.36 -8.77 17.72
CA CYS A 45 -0.92 -8.13 17.45
C CYS A 45 -1.55 -7.62 18.75
N SER A 46 -2.16 -6.45 18.70
CA SER A 46 -2.95 -5.95 19.83
C SER A 46 -4.24 -6.74 19.95
N VAL A 47 -4.57 -7.15 21.17
CA VAL A 47 -5.78 -7.91 21.47
C VAL A 47 -6.82 -6.99 22.10
N ILE A 48 -8.05 -7.06 21.61
CA ILE A 48 -9.22 -6.32 22.09
C ILE A 48 -10.32 -7.34 22.42
N GLY A 49 -10.82 -7.34 23.65
CA GLY A 49 -11.89 -8.24 24.09
C GLY A 49 -13.30 -7.68 23.87
N ASN A 50 -14.32 -8.51 24.15
CA ASN A 50 -15.74 -8.17 24.08
C ASN A 50 -16.19 -7.75 22.67
N ILE A 51 -15.79 -8.52 21.65
CA ILE A 51 -16.11 -8.26 20.25
C ILE A 51 -16.98 -9.38 19.66
N ASP A 52 -18.26 -9.07 19.45
CA ASP A 52 -19.28 -10.03 19.04
C ASP A 52 -19.41 -10.17 17.53
N THR A 53 -19.01 -9.14 16.78
CA THR A 53 -19.11 -9.14 15.32
C THR A 53 -17.79 -8.82 14.65
N LEU A 54 -17.64 -9.27 13.40
CA LEU A 54 -16.48 -8.96 12.58
C LEU A 54 -16.36 -7.45 12.32
N LEU A 55 -17.49 -6.78 12.09
CA LEU A 55 -17.54 -5.33 11.86
C LEU A 55 -17.08 -4.54 13.11
N GLN A 56 -17.47 -4.98 14.31
CA GLN A 56 -16.96 -4.41 15.56
C GLN A 56 -15.45 -4.60 15.70
N CYS A 57 -14.92 -5.78 15.31
CA CYS A 57 -13.48 -6.04 15.32
C CYS A 57 -12.74 -5.08 14.39
N PHE A 58 -13.20 -4.96 13.14
CA PHE A 58 -12.63 -4.03 12.17
C PHE A 58 -12.66 -2.57 12.68
N ALA A 59 -13.82 -2.11 13.16
CA ALA A 59 -13.97 -0.76 13.71
C ALA A 59 -13.07 -0.52 14.92
N ALA A 60 -12.90 -1.52 15.80
CA ALA A 60 -11.99 -1.44 16.93
C ALA A 60 -10.53 -1.35 16.49
N CYS A 61 -10.11 -2.12 15.49
CA CYS A 61 -8.77 -2.02 14.91
C CYS A 61 -8.53 -0.65 14.26
N MET A 62 -9.49 -0.12 13.49
CA MET A 62 -9.41 1.21 12.88
C MET A 62 -9.34 2.33 13.93
N LYS A 63 -10.11 2.20 15.02
CA LYS A 63 -10.07 3.15 16.14
C LYS A 63 -8.72 3.10 16.86
N ARG A 64 -8.14 1.90 16.97
CA ARG A 64 -6.86 1.69 17.67
C ARG A 64 -5.66 2.10 16.81
N PHE A 65 -5.72 1.81 15.52
CA PHE A 65 -4.66 2.02 14.55
C PHE A 65 -5.19 2.75 13.33
N ARG A 66 -4.56 3.88 12.98
CA ARG A 66 -4.87 4.58 11.73
C ARG A 66 -4.60 3.73 10.48
N ARG A 67 -3.62 2.82 10.58
CA ARG A 67 -3.28 1.84 9.55
C ARG A 67 -2.91 0.51 10.19
N PHE A 68 -3.40 -0.59 9.64
CA PHE A 68 -3.04 -1.94 10.07
C PHE A 68 -3.09 -2.93 8.90
N TYR A 69 -2.26 -3.96 8.95
CA TYR A 69 -2.08 -4.91 7.87
C TYR A 69 -3.14 -6.02 7.88
N MET A 70 -3.46 -6.52 9.08
CA MET A 70 -4.50 -7.53 9.26
C MET A 70 -5.31 -7.32 10.53
N PHE A 71 -6.47 -7.96 10.55
CA PHE A 71 -7.19 -8.22 11.77
C PHE A 71 -7.74 -9.64 11.77
N GLY A 72 -7.92 -10.21 12.96
CA GLY A 72 -8.48 -11.55 13.13
C GLY A 72 -9.51 -11.57 14.24
N ARG A 73 -10.56 -12.37 14.08
CA ARG A 73 -11.57 -12.57 15.13
C ARG A 73 -11.58 -14.01 15.61
N ASN A 74 -11.60 -14.18 16.93
CA ASN A 74 -11.88 -15.44 17.58
C ASN A 74 -13.30 -15.42 18.15
N SER A 75 -14.21 -16.16 17.53
CA SER A 75 -15.61 -16.22 17.95
C SER A 75 -15.82 -16.92 19.29
N ALA A 76 -14.96 -17.89 19.64
CA ALA A 76 -15.08 -18.65 20.89
C ALA A 76 -14.71 -17.82 22.13
N THR A 77 -13.76 -16.89 21.99
CA THR A 77 -13.25 -16.07 23.09
C THR A 77 -13.68 -14.61 23.02
N LEU A 78 -14.45 -14.23 21.99
CA LEU A 78 -14.85 -12.85 21.71
C LEU A 78 -13.67 -11.88 21.64
N MET A 79 -12.51 -12.38 21.20
CA MET A 79 -11.27 -11.60 21.04
C MET A 79 -11.08 -11.16 19.60
N CYS A 80 -10.59 -9.94 19.45
CA CYS A 80 -10.17 -9.33 18.19
C CYS A 80 -8.67 -9.06 18.23
N PHE A 81 -7.97 -9.41 17.16
CA PHE A 81 -6.54 -9.24 16.99
C PHE A 81 -6.32 -8.19 15.91
N CYS A 82 -5.53 -7.16 16.19
CA CYS A 82 -5.23 -6.08 15.25
C CYS A 82 -3.71 -6.01 15.09
N CYS A 83 -3.18 -6.28 13.90
CA CYS A 83 -1.75 -6.32 13.66
C CYS A 83 -1.33 -5.16 12.77
N LYS A 84 -0.48 -4.29 13.31
CA LYS A 84 0.13 -3.19 12.56
C LYS A 84 1.13 -3.70 11.52
N ASP A 85 1.85 -4.76 11.88
CA ASP A 85 2.88 -5.37 11.05
C ASP A 85 2.43 -6.75 10.55
N PRO A 86 2.96 -7.20 9.40
CA PRO A 86 2.77 -8.56 8.89
C PRO A 86 3.29 -9.59 9.90
N PRO A 87 2.69 -10.78 9.92
CA PRO A 87 3.00 -11.77 10.92
C PRO A 87 4.32 -12.45 10.59
N GLN A 88 5.24 -12.46 11.54
CA GLN A 88 6.53 -13.14 11.39
C GLN A 88 6.45 -14.61 11.83
N PHE A 89 5.61 -14.93 12.83
CA PHE A 89 5.41 -16.28 13.34
C PHE A 89 3.94 -16.52 13.70
N PRO A 90 3.25 -17.45 13.01
CA PRO A 90 1.84 -17.75 13.28
C PRO A 90 1.68 -18.36 14.68
N LEU A 91 0.59 -18.00 15.38
CA LEU A 91 0.21 -18.68 16.61
C LEU A 91 -0.21 -20.14 16.31
N PRO A 92 0.44 -21.16 16.90
CA PRO A 92 0.05 -22.55 16.68
C PRO A 92 -1.29 -22.87 17.38
N GLY A 93 -2.14 -23.63 16.70
CA GLY A 93 -3.28 -24.32 17.32
C GLY A 93 -4.56 -23.50 17.50
N THR A 94 -4.78 -22.44 16.71
CA THR A 94 -5.91 -21.53 16.93
C THR A 94 -6.80 -21.34 15.71
N VAL A 95 -8.11 -21.51 15.90
CA VAL A 95 -9.17 -21.21 14.92
C VAL A 95 -9.44 -19.70 14.95
N PHE A 96 -8.71 -18.94 14.14
CA PHE A 96 -8.99 -17.53 13.89
C PHE A 96 -9.52 -17.34 12.48
N ASN A 97 -10.55 -16.51 12.33
CA ASN A 97 -10.87 -15.97 11.01
C ASN A 97 -10.04 -14.70 10.83
N THR A 98 -9.00 -14.77 10.00
CA THR A 98 -8.11 -13.64 9.71
C THR A 98 -8.46 -12.98 8.39
N TYR A 99 -8.30 -11.66 8.36
CA TYR A 99 -8.65 -10.83 7.22
C TYR A 99 -7.49 -9.87 6.92
N ILE A 100 -7.11 -9.81 5.64
CA ILE A 100 -6.06 -8.94 5.11
C ILE A 100 -6.64 -7.95 4.10
N ALA A 101 -5.88 -6.88 3.84
CA ALA A 101 -6.25 -5.91 2.81
C ALA A 101 -6.31 -6.55 1.41
N PRO A 102 -7.20 -6.04 0.52
CA PRO A 102 -7.37 -6.53 -0.84
C PRO A 102 -6.06 -6.43 -1.64
N PRO A 103 -5.92 -7.15 -2.77
CA PRO A 103 -4.78 -6.99 -3.66
C PRO A 103 -4.71 -5.58 -4.24
N CYS A 104 -3.59 -5.27 -4.92
CA CYS A 104 -3.47 -4.01 -5.65
C CYS A 104 -4.60 -3.86 -6.68
N PRO A 105 -5.12 -2.63 -6.91
CA PRO A 105 -6.07 -2.39 -7.97
C PRO A 105 -5.48 -2.81 -9.33
N LEU A 106 -6.34 -3.21 -10.29
CA LEU A 106 -5.90 -3.79 -11.58
C LEU A 106 -4.89 -2.96 -12.37
N ILE A 107 -4.88 -1.63 -12.20
CA ILE A 107 -3.97 -0.71 -12.89
C ILE A 107 -2.67 -0.41 -12.11
N TYR A 108 -2.45 -1.10 -11.00
CA TYR A 108 -1.27 -0.99 -10.16
C TYR A 108 -0.47 -2.30 -10.17
N SER A 109 0.85 -2.18 -10.14
CA SER A 109 1.77 -3.30 -10.00
C SER A 109 2.16 -3.51 -8.54
N GLU A 110 2.13 -4.76 -8.07
CA GLU A 110 2.48 -5.12 -6.69
C GLU A 110 4.00 -5.30 -6.52
N TYR A 111 4.58 -4.71 -5.48
CA TYR A 111 5.99 -4.83 -5.10
C TYR A 111 6.14 -5.13 -3.61
N THR A 112 7.08 -6.00 -3.26
CA THR A 112 7.38 -6.31 -1.86
C THR A 112 8.38 -5.32 -1.26
N TYR A 113 7.93 -4.59 -0.24
CA TYR A 113 8.72 -3.62 0.50
C TYR A 113 8.82 -4.01 1.98
N GLY A 114 9.97 -4.57 2.36
CA GLY A 114 10.16 -5.14 3.69
C GLY A 114 9.24 -6.34 3.87
N TYR A 115 8.29 -6.23 4.80
CA TYR A 115 7.23 -7.21 5.04
C TYR A 115 5.90 -6.80 4.40
N LEU A 116 5.77 -5.56 3.94
CA LEU A 116 4.55 -5.01 3.34
C LEU A 116 4.59 -5.16 1.82
N ASN A 117 3.42 -5.12 1.20
CA ASN A 117 3.30 -4.91 -0.23
C ASN A 117 2.83 -3.49 -0.51
N ILE A 118 3.48 -2.86 -1.48
CA ILE A 118 3.10 -1.57 -2.03
C ILE A 118 2.62 -1.77 -3.46
N CYS A 119 1.67 -0.96 -3.86
CA CYS A 119 1.09 -0.95 -5.19
C CYS A 119 1.57 0.31 -5.89
N LEU A 120 2.24 0.19 -7.03
CA LEU A 120 2.78 1.31 -7.78
C LEU A 120 2.09 1.45 -9.14
N ARG A 121 1.80 2.68 -9.54
CA ARG A 121 1.27 3.01 -10.88
C ARG A 121 2.05 4.17 -11.48
N PHE A 122 2.63 3.96 -12.65
CA PHE A 122 3.29 5.01 -13.42
C PHE A 122 2.27 5.72 -14.32
N VAL A 123 2.28 7.05 -14.30
CA VAL A 123 1.43 7.87 -15.14
C VAL A 123 2.30 8.77 -16.01
N SER A 124 2.24 8.54 -17.32
CA SER A 124 3.06 9.24 -18.32
C SER A 124 2.51 10.62 -18.71
N ASN A 125 1.28 10.96 -18.31
CA ASN A 125 0.71 12.28 -18.51
C ASN A 125 1.49 13.33 -17.72
N LEU A 126 1.94 14.37 -18.42
CA LEU A 126 2.63 15.50 -17.80
C LEU A 126 1.62 16.37 -17.04
N MET A 127 1.77 16.46 -15.72
CA MET A 127 0.87 17.21 -14.84
C MET A 127 1.64 18.08 -13.86
N THR A 128 0.97 19.12 -13.35
CA THR A 128 1.48 19.89 -12.20
C THR A 128 1.42 19.02 -10.94
N TYR A 129 2.23 19.37 -9.94
CA TYR A 129 2.26 18.62 -8.69
C TYR A 129 0.88 18.46 -8.02
N PRO A 130 0.06 19.53 -7.86
CA PRO A 130 -1.24 19.39 -7.20
C PRO A 130 -2.20 18.48 -7.98
N MET A 131 -2.15 18.54 -9.32
CA MET A 131 -2.96 17.66 -10.17
C MET A 131 -2.51 16.20 -10.05
N ALA A 132 -1.20 15.93 -10.12
CA ALA A 132 -0.64 14.60 -9.96
C ALA A 132 -0.98 13.99 -8.59
N SER A 133 -0.83 14.78 -7.52
CA SER A 133 -1.19 14.35 -6.16
C SER A 133 -2.69 14.07 -6.04
N SER A 134 -3.55 14.91 -6.62
CA SER A 134 -5.00 14.67 -6.60
C SER A 134 -5.38 13.38 -7.33
N VAL A 135 -4.73 13.05 -8.46
CA VAL A 135 -4.97 11.78 -9.18
C VAL A 135 -4.66 10.59 -8.27
N CYS A 136 -3.52 10.58 -7.60
CA CYS A 136 -3.15 9.46 -6.73
C CYS A 136 -4.07 9.36 -5.49
N GLN A 137 -4.51 10.48 -4.95
CA GLN A 137 -5.44 10.53 -3.82
C GLN A 137 -6.85 10.04 -4.18
N GLN A 138 -7.32 10.33 -5.40
CA GLN A 138 -8.59 9.79 -5.90
C GLN A 138 -8.56 8.26 -6.01
N ASP A 139 -7.40 7.67 -6.29
CA ASP A 139 -7.19 6.21 -6.29
C ASP A 139 -7.08 5.62 -4.87
N GLY A 140 -7.18 6.45 -3.81
CA GLY A 140 -7.02 6.03 -2.41
C GLY A 140 -5.56 5.91 -1.94
N GLY A 141 -4.62 6.46 -2.72
CA GLY A 141 -3.19 6.46 -2.44
C GLY A 141 -2.62 7.87 -2.30
N ASP A 142 -1.35 8.01 -2.67
CA ASP A 142 -0.67 9.30 -2.77
C ASP A 142 0.47 9.22 -3.81
N LEU A 143 1.17 10.33 -4.07
CA LEU A 143 2.45 10.26 -4.77
C LEU A 143 3.40 9.33 -4.02
N VAL A 144 4.25 8.62 -4.76
CA VAL A 144 5.18 7.66 -4.15
C VAL A 144 6.07 8.34 -3.11
N ARG A 145 6.09 7.76 -1.91
CA ARG A 145 6.96 8.18 -0.82
C ARG A 145 8.30 7.49 -0.96
N LEU A 146 9.41 8.21 -0.88
CA LEU A 146 10.74 7.60 -0.78
C LEU A 146 11.29 7.79 0.62
N ASP A 147 11.22 6.76 1.46
CA ASP A 147 11.60 6.79 2.88
C ASP A 147 12.72 5.80 3.25
N SER A 148 13.29 5.11 2.26
CA SER A 148 14.47 4.28 2.43
C SER A 148 15.19 4.04 1.11
N GLN A 149 16.45 3.61 1.21
CA GLN A 149 17.24 3.21 0.03
C GLN A 149 16.54 2.09 -0.74
N ARG A 150 16.03 1.07 -0.05
CA ARG A 150 15.32 -0.05 -0.67
C ARG A 150 14.11 0.43 -1.48
N LYS A 151 13.37 1.42 -0.98
CA LYS A 151 12.22 1.96 -1.68
C LYS A 151 12.62 2.80 -2.89
N PHE A 152 13.73 3.52 -2.80
CA PHE A 152 14.32 4.21 -3.95
C PHE A 152 14.78 3.25 -5.04
N ASP A 153 15.38 2.12 -4.68
CA ASP A 153 15.82 1.10 -5.64
C ASP A 153 14.61 0.49 -6.38
N ILE A 154 13.56 0.11 -5.64
CA ILE A 154 12.28 -0.37 -6.21
C ILE A 154 11.69 0.69 -7.16
N PHE A 155 11.69 1.96 -6.76
CA PHE A 155 11.20 3.05 -7.60
C PHE A 155 11.98 3.18 -8.90
N GLN A 156 13.32 3.15 -8.86
CA GLN A 156 14.16 3.26 -10.05
C GLN A 156 13.91 2.10 -11.02
N GLU A 157 13.84 0.87 -10.51
CA GLU A 157 13.50 -0.32 -11.30
C GLU A 157 12.10 -0.19 -11.93
N PHE A 158 11.10 0.22 -11.12
CA PHE A 158 9.72 0.38 -11.58
C PHE A 158 9.59 1.40 -12.72
N VAL A 159 10.23 2.57 -12.58
CA VAL A 159 10.19 3.60 -13.63
C VAL A 159 10.94 3.13 -14.87
N ALA A 160 12.11 2.49 -14.73
CA ALA A 160 12.86 1.94 -15.87
C ALA A 160 12.06 0.89 -16.64
N ASN A 161 11.27 0.05 -15.95
CA ASN A 161 10.39 -0.94 -16.59
C ASN A 161 9.14 -0.30 -17.22
N SER A 162 8.75 0.89 -16.77
CA SER A 162 7.57 1.61 -17.27
C SER A 162 7.87 2.50 -18.48
N THR A 163 9.13 2.91 -18.68
CA THR A 163 9.54 3.77 -19.79
C THR A 163 11.00 3.56 -20.19
N ASN A 164 11.27 3.55 -21.50
CA ASN A 164 12.62 3.43 -22.06
C ASN A 164 13.41 4.75 -22.05
N ALA A 165 12.85 5.81 -21.48
CA ALA A 165 13.46 7.14 -21.45
C ALA A 165 13.82 7.56 -20.03
N THR A 166 14.88 8.38 -19.91
CA THR A 166 15.12 9.16 -18.69
C THR A 166 14.01 10.18 -18.52
N VAL A 167 13.28 10.09 -17.40
CA VAL A 167 12.13 10.94 -17.11
C VAL A 167 12.29 11.63 -15.76
N ALA A 168 11.57 12.74 -15.61
CA ALA A 168 11.38 13.43 -14.34
C ALA A 168 10.00 13.06 -13.80
N VAL A 169 9.96 12.66 -12.53
CA VAL A 169 8.79 12.07 -11.88
C VAL A 169 8.51 12.79 -10.56
N TRP A 170 7.29 13.27 -10.37
CA TRP A 170 6.85 13.80 -9.08
C TRP A 170 6.87 12.72 -7.99
N LEU A 171 7.39 13.08 -6.83
CA LEU A 171 7.43 12.28 -5.62
C LEU A 171 6.67 12.98 -4.51
N GLN A 172 6.34 12.25 -3.45
CA GLN A 172 5.85 12.91 -2.24
C GLN A 172 6.97 13.76 -1.61
N GLY A 173 6.80 15.08 -1.60
CA GLY A 173 7.76 15.98 -0.97
C GLY A 173 7.40 17.45 -1.13
N ILE A 174 7.21 18.13 0.00
CA ILE A 174 6.89 19.55 0.11
C ILE A 174 8.05 20.25 0.81
N TRP A 175 8.56 21.31 0.20
CA TRP A 175 9.50 22.22 0.86
C TRP A 175 8.72 23.24 1.69
N ASP A 176 8.97 23.25 3.00
CA ASP A 176 8.40 24.24 3.92
C ASP A 176 9.46 24.66 4.95
N ASN A 177 9.61 25.96 5.16
CA ASN A 177 10.53 26.57 6.13
C ASN A 177 11.90 25.87 6.23
N SER A 178 12.59 25.74 5.09
CA SER A 178 13.92 25.12 4.98
C SER A 178 14.00 23.62 5.26
N THR A 179 12.87 22.92 5.29
CA THR A 179 12.80 21.49 5.55
C THR A 179 11.88 20.79 4.54
N TRP A 180 12.22 19.56 4.15
CA TRP A 180 11.37 18.72 3.32
C TRP A 180 10.44 17.87 4.19
N PHE A 181 9.16 17.83 3.84
CA PHE A 181 8.13 17.05 4.50
C PHE A 181 7.38 16.16 3.50
N TYR A 182 6.93 15.00 3.96
CA TYR A 182 5.92 14.21 3.25
C TYR A 182 4.52 14.80 3.47
N HIS A 183 3.51 14.34 2.74
CA HIS A 183 2.14 14.89 2.87
C HIS A 183 1.49 14.61 4.23
N ASP A 184 1.98 13.63 4.99
CA ASP A 184 1.53 13.37 6.36
C ASP A 184 2.20 14.28 7.40
N GLY A 185 3.05 15.21 6.96
CA GLY A 185 3.78 16.14 7.82
C GLY A 185 5.02 15.56 8.48
N THR A 186 5.35 14.28 8.23
CA THR A 186 6.62 13.72 8.72
C THR A 186 7.81 14.30 7.95
N PRO A 187 8.93 14.59 8.63
CA PRO A 187 10.12 15.07 7.95
C PRO A 187 10.73 13.99 7.05
N LEU A 188 11.39 14.43 5.99
CA LEU A 188 12.07 13.55 5.04
C LEU A 188 13.39 13.05 5.63
N GLU A 189 13.37 11.87 6.27
CA GLU A 189 14.56 11.29 6.92
C GLU A 189 15.52 10.59 5.94
N PHE A 190 14.99 10.03 4.85
CA PHE A 190 15.80 9.46 3.77
C PHE A 190 16.02 10.50 2.67
N THR A 191 17.26 10.72 2.25
CA THR A 191 17.58 11.67 1.18
C THR A 191 18.10 10.99 -0.06
N CYS A 192 17.39 11.20 -1.18
CA CYS A 192 17.88 10.97 -2.53
C CYS A 192 18.35 12.28 -3.19
N MET A 193 18.44 13.38 -2.44
CA MET A 193 18.71 14.71 -3.00
C MET A 193 20.13 14.82 -3.55
N ILE A 194 20.25 15.26 -4.81
CA ILE A 194 21.53 15.51 -5.47
C ILE A 194 21.82 17.03 -5.51
N GLY A 195 22.27 17.55 -4.37
CA GLY A 195 22.74 18.94 -4.20
C GLY A 195 21.73 19.92 -3.58
N GLU A 196 22.23 21.14 -3.30
CA GLU A 196 21.39 22.26 -2.86
C GLU A 196 20.47 22.66 -4.02
N SER A 197 19.19 22.38 -3.86
CA SER A 197 18.22 22.92 -4.79
C SER A 197 18.13 24.43 -4.49
N ASN A 198 18.16 25.29 -5.51
CA ASN A 198 17.86 26.71 -5.37
C ASN A 198 16.36 26.85 -5.13
N VAL A 199 15.91 26.41 -3.95
CA VAL A 199 14.50 26.15 -3.65
C VAL A 199 13.81 27.45 -3.29
N THR A 200 12.98 27.96 -4.19
CA THR A 200 11.94 28.93 -3.82
C THR A 200 11.00 28.33 -2.77
N SER A 201 10.28 29.15 -2.01
CA SER A 201 9.36 28.73 -0.92
C SER A 201 8.22 27.76 -1.32
N GLU A 202 8.07 27.40 -2.60
CA GLU A 202 7.01 26.51 -3.11
C GLU A 202 7.53 25.28 -3.88
N ALA A 203 8.74 24.80 -3.59
CA ALA A 203 9.20 23.63 -4.32
C ALA A 203 8.53 22.32 -3.90
N ARG A 204 8.56 21.41 -4.85
CA ARG A 204 8.04 20.06 -4.81
C ARG A 204 9.11 19.10 -5.27
N MET A 205 9.10 17.89 -4.73
CA MET A 205 10.17 16.93 -4.98
C MET A 205 9.97 16.19 -6.30
N VAL A 206 11.04 16.13 -7.10
CA VAL A 206 11.11 15.36 -8.34
C VAL A 206 12.29 14.40 -8.26
N ALA A 207 12.11 13.17 -8.72
CA ALA A 207 13.22 12.27 -9.05
C ALA A 207 13.44 12.22 -10.55
N LYS A 208 14.72 12.16 -10.95
CA LYS A 208 15.12 11.68 -12.28
C LYS A 208 15.39 10.18 -12.24
N SER A 209 14.90 9.47 -13.26
CA SER A 209 15.22 8.06 -13.48
C SER A 209 16.48 7.87 -14.34
N GLY A 210 17.16 6.74 -14.20
CA GLY A 210 18.31 6.37 -15.05
C GLY A 210 19.68 6.86 -14.53
N ASN A 211 20.60 7.20 -15.44
CA ASN A 211 22.03 7.44 -15.12
C ASN A 211 22.32 8.72 -14.30
N HIS A 212 21.34 9.60 -14.14
CA HIS A 212 21.40 10.78 -13.26
C HIS A 212 20.36 10.63 -12.14
N SER A 213 20.33 9.46 -11.52
CA SER A 213 19.36 9.12 -10.48
C SER A 213 19.57 9.99 -9.24
N GLY A 214 18.51 10.65 -8.84
CA GLY A 214 18.53 11.57 -7.71
C GLY A 214 17.32 12.47 -7.71
N CYS A 215 17.14 13.15 -6.58
CA CYS A 215 16.02 14.00 -6.29
C CYS A 215 16.45 15.47 -6.25
N PHE A 216 15.54 16.36 -6.64
CA PHE A 216 15.73 17.80 -6.59
C PHE A 216 14.41 18.52 -6.36
N GLY A 217 14.50 19.76 -5.88
CA GLY A 217 13.36 20.65 -5.78
C GLY A 217 12.99 21.25 -7.15
N ALA A 218 11.70 21.24 -7.44
CA ALA A 218 11.10 21.76 -8.66
C ALA A 218 9.92 22.68 -8.32
N GLN A 219 9.70 23.76 -9.07
CA GLN A 219 8.52 24.61 -8.89
C GLN A 219 7.23 23.82 -9.12
N SER A 220 6.24 24.02 -8.24
CA SER A 220 4.97 23.27 -8.27
C SER A 220 4.19 23.38 -9.60
N GLY A 221 4.42 24.45 -10.38
CA GLY A 221 3.77 24.69 -11.66
C GLY A 221 4.42 24.00 -12.87
N MET A 222 5.60 23.36 -12.71
CA MET A 222 6.20 22.58 -13.79
C MET A 222 5.35 21.34 -14.10
N LEU A 223 5.53 20.78 -15.29
CA LEU A 223 4.84 19.56 -15.70
C LEU A 223 5.81 18.39 -15.67
N ASN A 224 5.51 17.37 -14.89
CA ASN A 224 6.27 16.12 -14.84
C ASN A 224 5.34 14.91 -14.88
N MET A 225 5.90 13.75 -15.19
CA MET A 225 5.24 12.47 -15.00
C MET A 225 5.16 12.18 -13.50
N PHE A 226 4.48 11.11 -13.08
CA PHE A 226 4.36 10.80 -11.66
C PHE A 226 4.13 9.31 -11.40
N VAL A 227 4.43 8.89 -10.18
CA VAL A 227 4.13 7.54 -9.69
C VAL A 227 3.20 7.66 -8.50
N CYS A 228 2.08 6.95 -8.56
CA CYS A 228 1.17 6.77 -7.43
C CYS A 228 1.56 5.55 -6.63
N GLU A 229 1.35 5.62 -5.32
CA GLU A 229 1.56 4.56 -4.36
C GLU A 229 0.30 4.32 -3.53
N ILE A 230 -0.05 3.04 -3.36
CA ILE A 230 -1.04 2.57 -2.40
C ILE A 230 -0.39 1.51 -1.52
N TYR A 231 -0.49 1.67 -0.19
CA TYR A 231 -0.08 0.62 0.74
C TYR A 231 -1.16 -0.45 0.84
N ARG A 232 -0.78 -1.72 0.81
CA ARG A 232 -1.71 -2.84 1.00
C ARG A 232 -2.02 -3.04 2.49
N VAL A 233 -2.73 -2.08 3.07
CA VAL A 233 -3.14 -2.04 4.48
C VAL A 233 -4.57 -1.51 4.59
N PHE A 234 -5.25 -1.84 5.69
CA PHE A 234 -6.45 -1.12 6.08
C PHE A 234 -6.06 0.28 6.55
N SER A 235 -6.72 1.32 6.04
CA SER A 235 -6.47 2.70 6.44
C SER A 235 -7.76 3.51 6.51
N GLY A 236 -7.83 4.43 7.48
CA GLY A 236 -8.94 5.38 7.61
C GLY A 236 -8.59 6.70 6.94
N PHE A 237 -9.53 7.24 6.17
CA PHE A 237 -9.51 8.61 5.65
C PHE A 237 -9.88 9.60 6.75
#